data_AF-A0AAV6FW13-F1
#
_entry.id   AF-A0AAV6FW13-F1
#
_cell.length_a   1.000
_cell.length_b   1.000
_cell.length_c   1.000
_cell.angle_alpha   90.00
_cell.angle_beta   90.00
_cell.angle_gamma   90.00
#
_symmetry.space_group_name_H-M   'P 1'
#
loop_
_entity.id
_entity.type
_entity.pdbx_description
1 polymer ?
#
loop_
_entity_poly.entity_id
_entity_poly.type
_entity_poly.pdbx_seq_one_letter_code
_entity_poly.pdbx_strand_id
1 'polypeptide(L)'
;MRKVAVMHQNRFTNRQNKRKKKNTRKGIWDITEERFCVLVSETVDKAKKMSMYRHFMALRHISRRSIGTSVCRQVENKVPLKQKMFQEDNGIPIHLKGGPKDALLYRATMTLTIGGTAYLLYELFNAACPKKKD
;
A
#
# COMPACT_ATOMS: atom_id res chain seq x y z
N MET A 1 75.73 -4.58 51.75
CA MET A 1 75.48 -4.51 50.29
C MET A 1 74.14 -5.11 49.81
N ARG A 2 73.08 -5.25 50.64
CA ARG A 2 71.76 -5.77 50.17
C ARG A 2 70.75 -4.70 49.75
N LYS A 3 70.99 -3.41 49.99
CA LYS A 3 70.00 -2.34 49.69
C LYS A 3 69.93 -1.94 48.20
N VAL A 4 71.03 -2.05 47.45
CA VAL A 4 71.07 -1.58 46.05
C VAL A 4 70.36 -2.54 45.10
N ALA A 5 70.46 -3.87 45.35
CA ALA A 5 69.79 -4.89 44.54
C ALA A 5 68.25 -4.81 44.65
N VAL A 6 67.72 -4.54 45.84
CA VAL A 6 66.26 -4.41 46.07
C VAL A 6 65.68 -3.20 45.34
N MET A 7 66.44 -2.10 45.23
CA MET A 7 65.94 -0.88 44.59
C MET A 7 65.80 -1.03 43.07
N HIS A 8 66.70 -1.79 42.42
CA HIS A 8 66.64 -1.99 40.98
C HIS A 8 65.48 -2.90 40.57
N GLN A 9 65.18 -3.92 41.38
CA GLN A 9 64.08 -4.84 41.12
C GLN A 9 62.70 -4.18 41.27
N ASN A 10 62.53 -3.30 42.26
CA ASN A 10 61.31 -2.52 42.45
C ASN A 10 61.03 -1.50 41.32
N ARG A 11 62.07 -1.05 40.61
CA ARG A 11 61.91 -0.09 39.50
C ARG A 11 61.44 -0.77 38.21
N PHE A 12 61.85 -2.02 37.98
CA PHE A 12 61.38 -2.82 36.84
C PHE A 12 59.92 -3.25 36.98
N THR A 13 59.49 -3.69 38.17
CA THR A 13 58.10 -4.10 38.42
C THR A 13 57.11 -2.94 38.27
N ASN A 14 57.50 -1.73 38.69
CA ASN A 14 56.64 -0.55 38.59
C ASN A 14 56.43 -0.09 37.13
N ARG A 15 57.44 -0.26 36.25
CA ARG A 15 57.31 0.04 34.81
C ARG A 15 56.37 -0.93 34.09
N GLN A 16 56.41 -2.22 34.42
CA GLN A 16 55.50 -3.20 33.83
C GLN A 16 54.05 -3.00 34.28
N ASN A 17 53.84 -2.64 35.56
CA ASN A 17 52.50 -2.39 36.09
C ASN A 17 51.85 -1.15 35.45
N LYS A 18 52.64 -0.09 35.16
CA LYS A 18 52.14 1.10 34.45
C LYS A 18 51.76 0.83 32.99
N ARG A 19 52.45 -0.08 32.29
CA ARG A 19 52.08 -0.47 30.91
C ARG A 19 50.79 -1.31 30.89
N LYS A 20 50.63 -2.26 31.81
CA LYS A 20 49.38 -3.04 31.95
C LYS A 20 48.17 -2.16 32.25
N LYS A 21 48.31 -1.14 33.11
CA LYS A 21 47.21 -0.25 33.50
C LYS A 21 46.73 0.67 32.36
N LYS A 22 47.62 1.02 31.42
CA LYS A 22 47.26 1.81 30.23
C LYS A 22 46.55 0.98 29.16
N ASN A 23 46.96 -0.28 28.97
CA ASN A 23 46.31 -1.17 28.00
C ASN A 23 44.89 -1.58 28.43
N THR A 24 44.69 -1.82 29.74
CA THR A 24 43.38 -2.17 30.31
C THR A 24 42.38 -1.02 30.31
N ARG A 25 42.83 0.24 30.35
CA ARG A 25 41.90 1.38 30.24
C ARG A 25 41.36 1.55 28.83
N LYS A 26 42.18 1.42 27.77
CA LYS A 26 41.71 1.63 26.38
C LYS A 26 40.58 0.68 25.99
N GLY A 27 40.73 -0.62 26.22
CA GLY A 27 39.69 -1.60 25.87
C GLY A 27 38.38 -1.50 26.68
N ILE A 28 38.35 -0.77 27.81
CA ILE A 28 37.11 -0.54 28.57
C ILE A 28 36.24 0.55 27.94
N TRP A 29 36.84 1.59 27.34
CA TRP A 29 36.08 2.69 26.72
C TRP A 29 35.42 2.26 25.39
N ASP A 30 36.03 1.32 24.65
CA ASP A 30 35.47 0.79 23.39
C ASP A 30 34.24 -0.12 23.62
N ILE A 31 34.15 -0.82 24.76
CA ILE A 31 33.05 -1.73 25.08
C ILE A 31 31.77 -0.99 25.52
N THR A 32 31.93 0.21 26.11
CA THR A 32 30.80 1.00 26.63
C THR A 32 30.02 1.78 25.56
N GLU A 33 30.66 2.21 24.47
CA GLU A 33 29.96 2.93 23.38
C GLU A 33 29.13 1.99 22.49
N GLU A 34 29.62 0.79 22.18
CA GLU A 34 28.88 -0.19 21.38
C GLU A 34 27.59 -0.65 22.07
N ARG A 35 27.63 -0.84 23.40
CA ARG A 35 26.47 -1.26 24.19
C ARG A 35 25.41 -0.16 24.31
N PHE A 36 25.81 1.11 24.34
CA PHE A 36 24.89 2.25 24.42
C PHE A 36 24.15 2.50 23.09
N CYS A 37 24.86 2.39 21.96
CA CYS A 37 24.27 2.59 20.63
C CYS A 37 23.27 1.48 20.24
N VAL A 38 23.55 0.22 20.62
CA VAL A 38 22.61 -0.91 20.44
C VAL A 38 21.35 -0.71 21.26
N LEU A 39 21.46 -0.27 22.52
CA LEU A 39 20.30 -0.10 23.40
C LEU A 39 19.40 1.07 22.97
N VAL A 40 19.99 2.17 22.49
CA VAL A 40 19.23 3.28 21.91
C VAL A 40 18.51 2.82 20.65
N SER A 41 19.20 2.15 19.72
CA SER A 41 18.59 1.62 18.48
C SER A 41 17.43 0.66 18.75
N GLU A 42 17.59 -0.26 19.71
CA GLU A 42 16.53 -1.20 20.12
C GLU A 42 15.30 -0.49 20.71
N THR A 43 15.46 0.66 21.37
CA THR A 43 14.32 1.44 21.90
C THR A 43 13.58 2.20 20.79
N VAL A 44 14.30 2.73 19.79
CA VAL A 44 13.66 3.42 18.66
C VAL A 44 12.91 2.43 17.77
N ASP A 45 13.44 1.23 17.58
CA ASP A 45 12.77 0.17 16.80
C ASP A 45 11.55 -0.42 17.53
N LYS A 46 11.60 -0.56 18.86
CA LYS A 46 10.41 -0.90 19.66
C LYS A 46 9.33 0.19 19.57
N ALA A 47 9.69 1.46 19.59
CA ALA A 47 8.74 2.57 19.46
C ALA A 47 8.10 2.63 18.05
N LYS A 48 8.88 2.42 16.98
CA LYS A 48 8.36 2.32 15.61
C LYS A 48 7.42 1.12 15.45
N LYS A 49 7.78 -0.04 16.02
CA LYS A 49 6.95 -1.25 16.03
C LYS A 49 5.63 -1.05 16.79
N MET A 50 5.67 -0.33 17.91
CA MET A 50 4.47 0.02 18.68
C MET A 50 3.53 0.96 17.90
N SER A 51 4.08 1.95 17.20
CA SER A 51 3.31 2.87 16.34
C SER A 51 2.63 2.14 15.17
N MET A 52 3.39 1.31 14.45
CA MET A 52 2.87 0.47 13.36
C MET A 52 1.76 -0.49 13.84
N TYR A 53 1.92 -1.07 15.03
CA TYR A 53 0.89 -1.95 15.61
C TYR A 53 -0.43 -1.20 15.91
N ARG A 54 -0.37 0.07 16.34
CA ARG A 54 -1.57 0.91 16.52
C ARG A 54 -2.30 1.17 15.21
N HIS A 55 -1.56 1.49 14.15
CA HIS A 55 -2.15 1.69 12.81
C HIS A 55 -2.73 0.40 12.24
N PHE A 56 -2.02 -0.72 12.37
CA PHE A 56 -2.51 -2.04 11.95
C PHE A 56 -3.76 -2.47 12.73
N MET A 57 -3.82 -2.23 14.04
CA MET A 57 -5.02 -2.50 14.84
C MET A 57 -6.17 -1.55 14.53
N ALA A 58 -5.90 -0.28 14.20
CA ALA A 58 -6.91 0.66 13.71
C ALA A 58 -7.49 0.20 12.35
N LEU A 59 -6.63 -0.22 11.42
CA LEU A 59 -7.04 -0.84 10.15
C LEU A 59 -7.86 -2.11 10.36
N ARG A 60 -7.45 -2.97 11.30
CA ARG A 60 -8.20 -4.17 11.68
C ARG A 60 -9.55 -3.84 12.31
N HIS A 61 -9.65 -2.77 13.09
CA HIS A 61 -10.91 -2.29 13.67
C HIS A 61 -11.85 -1.69 12.61
N ILE A 62 -11.30 -0.97 11.62
CA ILE A 62 -12.04 -0.48 10.45
C ILE A 62 -12.52 -1.64 9.57
N SER A 63 -11.66 -2.66 9.36
CA SER A 63 -12.01 -3.88 8.63
C SER A 63 -13.03 -4.76 9.37
N ARG A 64 -13.00 -4.75 10.71
CA ARG A 64 -14.00 -5.43 11.57
C ARG A 64 -15.31 -4.67 11.71
N ARG A 65 -15.42 -3.42 11.22
CA ARG A 65 -16.73 -2.93 10.78
C ARG A 65 -17.09 -3.71 9.54
N SER A 66 -17.57 -4.93 9.78
CA SER A 66 -18.36 -5.72 8.86
C SER A 66 -19.20 -4.76 8.06
N ILE A 67 -19.05 -4.82 6.73
CA ILE A 67 -20.04 -4.26 5.80
C ILE A 67 -21.28 -5.13 6.03
N GLY A 68 -21.99 -4.84 7.12
CA GLY A 68 -23.29 -5.39 7.41
C GLY A 68 -24.20 -4.81 6.36
N THR A 69 -24.48 -5.59 5.33
CA THR A 69 -25.57 -5.33 4.37
C THR A 69 -26.95 -5.42 5.03
N SER A 70 -27.03 -5.43 6.36
CA SER A 70 -28.27 -5.46 7.14
C SER A 70 -28.87 -4.07 7.39
N VAL A 71 -28.45 -3.03 6.67
CA VAL A 71 -29.40 -1.97 6.33
C VAL A 71 -30.25 -2.54 5.21
N CYS A 72 -31.24 -3.36 5.57
CA CYS A 72 -32.45 -3.46 4.78
C CYS A 72 -33.02 -2.04 4.74
N ARG A 73 -32.52 -1.21 3.82
CA ARG A 73 -33.31 -0.13 3.27
C ARG A 73 -34.55 -0.88 2.79
N GLN A 74 -35.67 -0.70 3.48
CA GLN A 74 -36.95 -0.97 2.86
C GLN A 74 -36.98 -0.01 1.66
N VAL A 75 -36.41 -0.47 0.53
CA VAL A 75 -36.59 0.19 -0.75
C VAL A 75 -38.08 0.07 -0.94
N GLU A 76 -38.77 1.18 -0.73
CA GLU A 76 -40.21 1.27 -0.86
C GLU A 76 -40.61 0.57 -2.16
N ASN A 77 -41.68 -0.22 -2.11
CA ASN A 77 -42.07 -1.01 -3.26
C ASN A 77 -42.51 -0.08 -4.40
N LYS A 78 -41.61 0.13 -5.37
CA LYS A 78 -41.87 0.94 -6.57
C LYS A 78 -42.44 0.12 -7.74
N VAL A 79 -42.65 -1.19 -7.56
CA VAL A 79 -43.26 -2.07 -8.58
C VAL A 79 -44.60 -1.53 -9.08
N PRO A 80 -45.57 -1.11 -8.25
CA PRO A 80 -46.85 -0.59 -8.76
C PRO A 80 -46.68 0.68 -9.60
N LEU A 81 -45.74 1.55 -9.24
CA LEU A 81 -45.46 2.78 -10.00
C LEU A 81 -44.86 2.46 -11.38
N LYS A 82 -43.95 1.49 -11.44
CA LYS A 82 -43.35 1.03 -12.70
C LYS A 82 -44.37 0.29 -13.56
N GLN A 83 -45.20 -0.57 -12.98
CA GLN A 83 -46.28 -1.25 -13.69
C GLN A 83 -47.24 -0.24 -14.33
N LYS A 84 -47.67 0.80 -13.60
CA LYS A 84 -48.51 1.87 -14.15
C LYS A 84 -47.83 2.59 -15.34
N MET A 85 -46.54 2.89 -15.22
CA MET A 85 -45.78 3.56 -16.28
C MET A 85 -45.64 2.69 -17.54
N PHE A 86 -45.42 1.38 -17.40
CA PHE A 86 -45.27 0.47 -18.55
C PHE A 86 -46.61 0.05 -19.16
N GLN A 87 -47.70 0.09 -18.39
CA GLN A 87 -49.05 -0.26 -18.85
C GLN A 87 -49.87 0.94 -19.35
N GLU A 88 -49.36 2.17 -19.22
CA GLU A 88 -50.02 3.36 -19.79
C GLU A 88 -50.17 3.19 -21.31
N ASP A 89 -51.38 3.38 -21.84
CA ASP A 89 -51.65 3.14 -23.26
C ASP A 89 -51.23 4.35 -24.12
N ASN A 90 -49.92 4.49 -24.33
CA ASN A 90 -49.34 5.60 -25.11
C ASN A 90 -48.98 5.19 -26.55
N GLY A 91 -49.21 3.94 -26.96
CA GLY A 91 -48.77 3.40 -28.26
C GLY A 91 -47.24 3.37 -28.50
N ILE A 92 -46.42 3.68 -27.48
CA ILE A 92 -44.96 3.74 -27.57
C ILE A 92 -44.38 2.31 -27.43
N PRO A 93 -43.43 1.89 -28.28
CA PRO A 93 -42.82 0.56 -28.16
C PRO A 93 -42.03 0.40 -26.87
N ILE A 94 -41.98 -0.83 -26.35
CA ILE A 94 -41.45 -1.14 -25.01
C ILE A 94 -40.00 -0.68 -24.79
N HIS A 95 -39.17 -0.65 -25.83
CA HIS A 95 -37.76 -0.23 -25.76
C HIS A 95 -37.55 1.29 -25.68
N LEU A 96 -38.61 2.10 -25.80
CA LEU A 96 -38.60 3.55 -25.57
C LEU A 96 -39.49 3.97 -24.38
N LYS A 97 -40.18 3.00 -23.77
CA LYS A 97 -41.20 3.25 -22.75
C LYS A 97 -40.62 3.69 -21.41
N GLY A 98 -39.33 3.42 -21.13
CA GLY A 98 -38.64 3.93 -19.95
C GLY A 98 -38.20 5.40 -20.06
N GLY A 99 -38.47 6.04 -21.20
CA GLY A 99 -38.40 7.49 -21.37
C GLY A 99 -37.16 7.97 -22.15
N PRO A 100 -36.76 9.25 -21.99
CA PRO A 100 -35.74 9.88 -22.84
C PRO A 100 -34.34 9.25 -22.70
N LYS A 101 -34.05 8.61 -21.56
CA LYS A 101 -32.80 7.88 -21.36
C LYS A 101 -32.66 6.70 -22.31
N ASP A 102 -33.73 5.96 -22.53
CA ASP A 102 -33.74 4.79 -23.42
C ASP A 102 -33.56 5.23 -24.88
N ALA A 103 -34.19 6.35 -25.26
CA ALA A 103 -34.02 6.94 -26.58
C ALA A 103 -32.57 7.41 -26.84
N LEU A 104 -31.93 8.06 -25.85
CA LEU A 104 -30.53 8.47 -25.96
C LEU A 104 -29.61 7.24 -26.03
N LEU A 105 -29.85 6.24 -25.19
CA LEU A 105 -29.07 5.00 -25.18
C LEU A 105 -29.15 4.25 -26.51
N TYR A 106 -30.35 4.18 -27.09
CA TYR A 106 -30.58 3.58 -28.40
C TYR A 106 -29.82 4.33 -29.52
N ARG A 107 -29.90 5.67 -29.54
CA ARG A 107 -29.18 6.46 -30.54
C ARG A 107 -27.67 6.30 -30.39
N ALA A 108 -27.16 6.32 -29.16
CA ALA A 108 -25.73 6.13 -28.90
C ALA A 108 -25.23 4.76 -29.36
N THR A 109 -25.96 3.70 -29.03
CA THR A 109 -25.60 2.33 -29.46
C THR A 109 -25.71 2.15 -30.97
N MET A 110 -26.72 2.73 -31.61
CA MET A 110 -26.86 2.71 -33.06
C MET A 110 -25.69 3.44 -33.74
N THR A 111 -25.35 4.64 -33.28
CA THR A 111 -24.21 5.39 -33.83
C THR A 111 -22.89 4.65 -33.63
N LEU A 112 -22.68 4.06 -32.46
CA LEU A 112 -21.46 3.31 -32.16
C LEU A 112 -21.33 2.05 -33.04
N THR A 113 -22.42 1.31 -33.24
CA THR A 113 -22.41 0.08 -34.05
C THR A 113 -22.22 0.39 -35.52
N ILE A 114 -22.91 1.40 -36.07
CA ILE A 114 -22.72 1.84 -37.46
C ILE A 114 -21.30 2.36 -37.66
N GLY A 115 -20.82 3.23 -36.77
CA GLY A 115 -19.46 3.77 -36.82
C GLY A 115 -18.39 2.69 -36.70
N GLY A 116 -18.55 1.77 -35.75
CA GLY A 116 -17.65 0.63 -35.56
C GLY A 116 -17.62 -0.30 -36.77
N THR A 117 -18.78 -0.60 -37.35
CA THR A 117 -18.86 -1.44 -38.56
C THR A 117 -18.17 -0.77 -39.75
N ALA A 118 -18.41 0.54 -39.95
CA ALA A 118 -17.75 1.29 -41.02
C ALA A 118 -16.23 1.32 -40.84
N TYR A 119 -15.76 1.49 -39.60
CA TYR A 119 -14.34 1.46 -39.27
C TYR A 119 -13.71 0.08 -39.54
N LEU A 120 -14.37 -1.00 -39.10
CA LEU A 120 -13.92 -2.37 -39.37
C LEU A 120 -13.85 -2.67 -40.87
N LEU A 121 -14.83 -2.19 -41.65
CA LEU A 121 -14.81 -2.34 -43.11
C LEU A 121 -13.65 -1.56 -43.75
N TYR A 122 -13.34 -0.37 -43.25
CA TYR A 122 -12.19 0.41 -43.71
C TYR A 122 -10.87 -0.30 -43.41
N GLU A 123 -10.69 -0.79 -42.17
CA GLU A 123 -9.48 -1.56 -41.80
C GLU A 123 -9.38 -2.85 -42.62
N LEU A 124 -10.49 -3.57 -42.79
CA LEU A 124 -10.53 -4.79 -43.58
C LEU A 124 -10.15 -4.52 -45.04
N PHE A 125 -10.68 -3.46 -45.64
CA PHE A 125 -10.32 -3.06 -47.00
C PHE A 125 -8.83 -2.71 -47.13
N ASN A 126 -8.30 -1.95 -46.17
CA ASN A 126 -6.89 -1.57 -46.12
C ASN A 126 -5.95 -2.77 -45.88
N ALA A 127 -6.44 -3.81 -45.20
CA ALA A 127 -5.72 -5.06 -44.99
C ALA A 127 -5.81 -6.01 -46.19
N ALA A 128 -6.97 -6.05 -46.87
CA ALA A 128 -7.22 -6.92 -48.01
C ALA A 128 -6.49 -6.48 -49.28
N CYS A 129 -6.29 -5.17 -49.47
CA CYS A 129 -5.55 -4.65 -50.61
C CYS A 129 -4.04 -4.68 -50.33
N PRO A 130 -3.22 -5.33 -51.18
CA PRO A 130 -1.78 -5.39 -50.99
C PRO A 130 -1.18 -3.98 -51.12
N LYS A 131 -0.45 -3.55 -50.08
CA LYS A 131 0.25 -2.27 -50.09
C LYS A 131 1.55 -2.42 -50.87
N LYS A 132 1.78 -1.51 -51.82
CA LYS A 132 3.07 -1.42 -52.51
C LYS A 132 4.13 -1.08 -51.48
N LYS A 133 5.24 -1.82 -51.50
CA LYS A 133 6.44 -1.48 -50.72
C LYS A 133 7.24 -0.52 -51.60
N ASP A 134 7.50 0.68 -51.10
CA ASP A 134 8.47 1.59 -51.69
C ASP A 134 9.89 1.01 -51.60
#